data_AF-A0A4U9D9S5-F1
#
_entry.id   AF-A0A4U9D9S5-F1
#
_cell.length_a   1.000
_cell.length_b   1.000
_cell.length_c   1.000
_cell.angle_alpha   90.00
_cell.angle_beta   90.00
_cell.angle_gamma   90.00
#
_symmetry.space_group_name_H-M   'P 1'
#
loop_
_entity.id
_entity.type
_entity.pdbx_description
1 polymer ?
#
loop_
_entity_poly.entity_id
_entity_poly.type
_entity_poly.pdbx_seq_one_letter_code
_entity_poly.pdbx_strand_id
1 'polypeptide(L)' 'MAKTNAPTLEEAAAIEKVLRYRNETYADAWALNLNLALRISDLLALTYKDVAGTEIRITEGKTKKSAGYPD' A
#
# COMPACT_ATOMS: atom_id res chain seq x y z
N MET A 1 -5.44 -25.78 -0.76
CA MET A 1 -5.18 -24.39 -0.32
C MET A 1 -4.74 -23.59 -1.53
N ALA A 2 -5.35 -22.42 -1.79
CA ALA A 2 -4.92 -21.59 -2.92
C ALA A 2 -3.48 -21.13 -2.68
N LYS A 3 -2.59 -21.32 -3.67
CA LYS A 3 -1.25 -20.75 -3.61
C LYS A 3 -1.40 -19.23 -3.61
N THR A 4 -1.11 -18.61 -2.48
CA THR A 4 -1.00 -17.15 -2.39
C THR A 4 0.30 -16.76 -3.09
N ASN A 5 0.21 -15.98 -4.17
CA ASN A 5 1.37 -15.37 -4.86
C ASN A 5 1.97 -14.21 -4.04
N ALA A 6 1.85 -14.26 -2.72
CA ALA A 6 2.39 -13.23 -1.84
C ALA A 6 3.91 -13.41 -1.76
N PRO A 7 4.70 -12.33 -1.87
CA PRO A 7 6.14 -12.41 -1.71
C PRO A 7 6.50 -12.82 -0.29
N THR A 8 7.57 -13.58 -0.15
CA THR A 8 8.28 -13.76 1.13
C THR A 8 8.88 -12.43 1.59
N LEU A 9 9.31 -12.37 2.86
CA LEU A 9 9.99 -11.18 3.40
C LEU A 9 11.27 -10.84 2.62
N GLU A 10 12.02 -11.86 2.20
CA GLU A 10 13.25 -11.69 1.42
C GLU A 10 12.94 -11.11 0.03
N GLU A 11 11.92 -11.66 -0.64
CA GLU A 11 11.47 -11.15 -1.94
C GLU A 11 10.93 -9.73 -1.84
N ALA A 12 10.18 -9.41 -0.77
CA ALA A 12 9.65 -8.07 -0.53
C ALA A 12 10.77 -7.04 -0.34
N ALA A 13 11.82 -7.39 0.42
CA ALA A 13 12.99 -6.53 0.61
C ALA A 13 13.79 -6.35 -0.69
N ALA A 14 13.93 -7.41 -1.50
CA ALA A 14 14.58 -7.33 -2.80
C ALA A 14 13.83 -6.41 -3.77
N ILE A 15 12.49 -6.49 -3.79
CA ILE A 15 11.63 -5.60 -4.58
C ILE A 15 11.79 -4.15 -4.13
N GLU A 16 11.75 -3.87 -2.82
CA GLU A 16 11.93 -2.52 -2.30
C GLU A 16 13.28 -1.92 -2.73
N LYS A 17 14.36 -2.71 -2.67
CA LYS A 17 15.70 -2.27 -3.10
C LYS A 17 15.72 -1.86 -4.58
N VAL A 18 15.06 -2.63 -5.45
CA VAL A 18 14.95 -2.29 -6.88
C VAL A 18 14.10 -1.04 -7.08
N LEU A 19 13.02 -0.88 -6.31
CA LEU A 19 12.16 0.30 -6.39
C LEU A 19 12.91 1.55 -5.95
N ARG A 20 13.63 1.54 -4.82
CA ARG A 20 14.42 2.70 -4.36
C ARG A 20 15.45 3.15 -5.40
N TYR A 21 16.13 2.19 -6.03
CA TYR A 21 17.07 2.51 -7.12
C TYR A 21 16.40 3.24 -8.30
N ARG A 22 15.12 2.97 -8.56
CA ARG A 22 14.38 3.56 -9.70
C ARG A 22 13.62 4.83 -9.33
N ASN A 23 12.96 4.85 -8.18
CA ASN A 23 12.07 5.91 -7.73
C ASN A 23 11.72 5.73 -6.24
N GLU A 24 12.13 6.66 -5.39
CA GLU A 24 11.86 6.64 -3.94
C GLU A 24 10.36 6.63 -3.63
N THR A 25 9.55 7.41 -4.33
CA THR A 25 8.09 7.44 -4.11
C THR A 25 7.42 6.09 -4.35
N TYR A 26 7.91 5.32 -5.33
CA TYR A 26 7.38 3.97 -5.56
C TYR A 26 7.83 2.97 -4.50
N ALA A 27 9.02 3.15 -3.91
CA ALA A 27 9.47 2.35 -2.78
C ALA A 27 8.66 2.65 -1.52
N ASP A 28 8.40 3.93 -1.24
CA ASP A 28 7.59 4.34 -0.08
C ASP A 28 6.15 3.85 -0.21
N ALA A 29 5.57 3.95 -1.42
CA ALA A 29 4.26 3.38 -1.72
C ALA A 29 4.25 1.86 -1.51
N TRP A 30 5.28 1.14 -1.97
CA TRP A 30 5.42 -0.30 -1.74
C TRP A 30 5.44 -0.64 -0.24
N ALA A 31 6.30 0.03 0.53
CA ALA A 31 6.43 -0.21 1.96
C ALA A 31 5.12 0.07 2.72
N LEU A 32 4.44 1.18 2.39
CA LEU A 32 3.13 1.51 2.96
C LEU A 32 2.10 0.43 2.63
N ASN A 33 2.08 -0.05 1.38
CA ASN A 33 1.09 -1.03 0.94
C ASN A 33 1.25 -2.42 1.58
N LEU A 34 2.46 -2.78 2.01
CA LEU A 34 2.67 -4.03 2.77
C LEU A 34 1.90 -4.01 4.09
N ASN A 35 1.74 -2.84 4.72
CA ASN A 35 0.97 -2.70 5.96
C ASN A 35 -0.53 -2.56 5.70
N LEU A 36 -0.93 -1.84 4.65
CA LEU A 36 -2.35 -1.53 4.39
C LEU A 36 -3.09 -2.60 3.56
N ALA A 37 -2.35 -3.43 2.82
CA ALA A 37 -2.87 -4.45 1.90
C ALA A 37 -3.86 -3.90 0.85
N LEU A 38 -3.64 -2.67 0.37
CA LEU A 38 -4.49 -2.05 -0.64
C LEU A 38 -4.14 -2.53 -2.05
N ARG A 39 -5.07 -2.28 -2.98
CA ARG A 39 -4.75 -2.33 -4.40
C ARG A 39 -3.91 -1.10 -4.76
N ILE A 40 -2.96 -1.28 -5.67
CA ILE A 40 -2.06 -0.19 -6.08
C ILE A 40 -2.79 1.05 -6.59
N SER A 41 -3.94 0.89 -7.25
CA SER A 41 -4.76 2.02 -7.70
C SER A 41 -5.36 2.82 -6.55
N ASP A 42 -5.77 2.15 -5.47
CA ASP A 42 -6.36 2.79 -4.29
C ASP A 42 -5.27 3.53 -3.50
N LEU A 43 -4.08 2.93 -3.40
CA LEU A 43 -2.90 3.54 -2.81
C LEU A 43 -2.42 4.80 -3.55
N LEU A 44 -2.34 4.73 -4.89
CA LEU A 44 -1.90 5.86 -5.72
C LEU A 44 -2.89 7.02 -5.74
N ALA A 45 -4.15 6.78 -5.35
CA ALA A 45 -5.18 7.80 -5.26
C ALA A 45 -5.19 8.54 -3.91
N LEU A 46 -4.35 8.14 -2.95
CA LEU A 46 -4.29 8.77 -1.63
C LEU A 46 -3.86 10.24 -1.71
N THR A 47 -4.53 11.06 -0.92
CA THR A 47 -4.24 12.47 -0.76
C THR A 47 -4.25 12.86 0.72
N TYR A 48 -3.76 14.06 1.05
CA TYR A 48 -3.84 14.59 2.41
C TYR A 48 -5.28 14.75 2.94
N LYS A 49 -6.29 14.78 2.05
CA LYS A 49 -7.70 14.87 2.47
C LYS A 49 -8.22 13.56 3.07
N ASP A 50 -7.52 12.46 2.81
CA ASP A 50 -7.87 11.13 3.29
C ASP A 50 -7.32 10.87 4.71
N VAL A 51 -6.49 11.78 5.24
CA VAL A 51 -5.98 11.74 6.62
C VAL A 51 -7.00 12.40 7.55
N ALA A 52 -7.46 11.65 8.56
CA ALA A 52 -8.43 12.10 9.56
C ALA A 52 -7.86 11.96 10.98
N GLY A 53 -7.07 12.94 11.42
CA GLY A 53 -6.39 12.87 12.71
C GLY A 53 -5.20 11.90 12.64
N THR A 54 -5.29 10.78 13.37
CA THR A 54 -4.25 9.73 13.43
C THR A 54 -4.63 8.48 12.63
N GLU A 55 -5.57 8.60 11.69
CA GLU A 55 -5.99 7.51 10.83
C GLU A 55 -6.06 7.95 9.37
N ILE A 56 -5.86 7.01 8.46
CA ILE A 56 -6.11 7.16 7.02
C ILE A 56 -7.45 6.51 6.70
N ARG A 57 -8.38 7.28 6.12
CA ARG A 57 -9.70 6.81 5.68
C ARG A 57 -9.70 6.62 4.17
N ILE A 58 -9.89 5.38 3.73
CA ILE A 58 -9.79 5.01 2.32
C ILE A 58 -11.11 4.45 1.85
N THR A 59 -11.60 4.93 0.70
CA THR A 59 -12.73 4.32 0.00
C THR A 59 -12.24 3.59 -1.23
N GLU A 60 -12.33 2.26 -1.24
CA GLU A 60 -11.85 1.44 -2.35
C GLU A 60 -12.58 1.77 -3.65
N GLY A 61 -11.84 2.00 -4.74
CA GLY A 61 -12.41 2.39 -6.02
C GLY A 61 -13.34 1.32 -6.61
N LYS A 62 -12.98 0.04 -6.48
CA LYS A 62 -13.73 -1.10 -7.05
C LYS A 62 -14.96 -1.49 -6.23
N THR A 63 -14.84 -1.56 -4.91
CA THR A 63 -15.89 -2.10 -4.03
C THR A 63 -16.74 -1.02 -3.38
N LYS A 64 -16.27 0.24 -3.40
CA LYS A 64 -16.86 1.39 -2.69
C LYS A 64 -16.92 1.21 -1.16
N LYS A 65 -16.21 0.23 -0.61
CA LYS A 65 -16.10 0.05 0.84
C LYS A 65 -15.14 1.08 1.41
N SER A 66 -15.50 1.62 2.58
CA SER A 66 -14.63 2.51 3.33
C SER A 66 -13.98 1.76 4.50
N ALA A 67 -12.69 1.98 4.70
CA ALA A 67 -11.91 1.43 5.81
C ALA A 67 -11.05 2.53 6.45
N GLY A 68 -10.89 2.44 7.77
CA GLY A 68 -9.97 3.28 8.54
C GLY A 68 -8.74 2.47 8.94
N TYR A 69 -7.57 3.05 8.72
CA TYR A 69 -6.28 2.46 9.09
C TYR A 69 -5.63 3.38 10.13
N PRO A 70 -5.47 2.92 11.39
CA PRO A 70 -4.76 3.69 12.40
C PRO A 70 -3.26 3.76 12.08
N ASP A 71 -2.61 4.83 12.54
CA ASP A 71 -1.14 4.96 12.64
C ASP A 71 -0.49 3.78 13.39
#